data_AF-C0JA58-F1
#
_entry.id   AF-C0JA58-F1
#
_cell.length_a   1.000
_cell.length_b   1.000
_cell.length_c   1.000
_cell.angle_alpha   90.00
_cell.angle_beta   90.00
_cell.angle_gamma   90.00
#
_symmetry.space_group_name_H-M   'P 1'
#
loop_
_entity.id
_entity.type
_entity.pdbx_description
1 polymer ?
#
loop_
_entity_poly.entity_id
_entity_poly.type
_entity_poly.pdbx_seq_one_letter_code
_entity_poly.pdbx_strand_id
1 'polypeptide(L)'
;MEFSYRRGDDDGPERWGLVRRDWAACSFGRRQSPIHLSAAAIAGGGYEHHRRPGHLLIRSYRPAAASLVNRGHDIMVRFDGDAGGVVVDGEAYTLRQMHWHSPSEHAVDGRRYDLELHMLHQSEDHGGRRYAVVAQLFDIGHRRDATLDMVRRVSRQQVELLREAVHDGARRNARPMQAANGRGVGVYYCWPNA
;
A
#
# COMPACT_ATOMS: atom_id res chain seq x y z
N MET A 1 -0.04 -22.20 -3.59
CA MET A 1 -0.66 -20.87 -3.39
C MET A 1 -2.04 -20.96 -4.01
N GLU A 2 -3.08 -20.39 -3.39
CA GLU A 2 -4.45 -20.49 -3.92
C GLU A 2 -4.74 -19.46 -5.05
N PHE A 3 -3.80 -18.56 -5.32
CA PHE A 3 -3.90 -17.53 -6.35
C PHE A 3 -2.52 -17.20 -6.95
N SER A 4 -2.55 -16.58 -8.14
CA SER A 4 -1.38 -16.15 -8.92
C SER A 4 -1.46 -14.65 -9.21
N TYR A 5 -0.30 -14.00 -9.44
CA TYR A 5 -0.25 -12.63 -9.99
C TYR A 5 -0.05 -12.61 -11.50
N ARG A 6 0.10 -13.76 -12.15
CA ARG A 6 0.22 -13.82 -13.61
C ARG A 6 -1.14 -13.57 -14.23
N ARG A 7 -1.18 -12.63 -15.17
CA ARG A 7 -2.39 -12.32 -15.93
C ARG A 7 -2.74 -13.48 -16.84
N GLY A 8 -4.03 -13.79 -16.92
CA GLY A 8 -4.56 -14.85 -17.79
C GLY A 8 -4.60 -16.24 -17.16
N ASP A 9 -3.92 -16.46 -16.03
CA ASP A 9 -4.05 -17.70 -15.26
C ASP A 9 -5.50 -17.86 -14.74
N ASP A 10 -5.96 -19.11 -14.55
CA ASP A 10 -7.29 -19.40 -14.01
C ASP A 10 -7.51 -18.81 -12.60
N ASP A 11 -6.43 -18.66 -11.85
CA ASP A 11 -6.33 -18.08 -10.51
C ASP A 11 -5.58 -16.73 -10.51
N GLY A 12 -5.48 -16.08 -11.67
CA GLY A 12 -4.86 -14.78 -11.88
C GLY A 12 -5.71 -13.59 -11.40
N PRO A 13 -5.16 -12.36 -11.38
CA PRO A 13 -5.80 -11.20 -10.77
C PRO A 13 -7.17 -10.82 -11.35
N GLU A 14 -7.40 -11.09 -12.64
CA GLU A 14 -8.68 -10.86 -13.30
C GLU A 14 -9.79 -11.81 -12.81
N ARG A 15 -9.40 -12.92 -12.16
CA ARG A 15 -10.29 -14.04 -11.79
C ARG A 15 -10.29 -14.36 -10.29
N TRP A 16 -9.53 -13.65 -9.46
CA TRP A 16 -9.48 -13.89 -8.00
C TRP A 16 -10.87 -13.99 -7.35
N GLY A 17 -11.82 -13.14 -7.74
CA GLY A 17 -13.17 -13.21 -7.15
C GLY A 17 -14.00 -14.44 -7.53
N LEU A 18 -13.52 -15.25 -8.48
CA LEU A 18 -14.11 -16.52 -8.90
C LEU A 18 -13.45 -17.73 -8.21
N VAL A 19 -12.27 -17.55 -7.60
CA VAL A 19 -11.52 -18.64 -6.96
C VAL A 19 -12.25 -19.15 -5.72
N ARG A 20 -12.76 -18.23 -4.90
CA ARG A 20 -13.54 -18.56 -3.70
C ARG A 20 -14.72 -17.60 -3.51
N ARG A 21 -15.81 -18.12 -2.92
CA ARG A 21 -17.03 -17.34 -2.68
C ARG A 21 -16.80 -16.12 -1.78
N ASP A 22 -15.95 -16.26 -0.77
CA ASP A 22 -15.57 -15.17 0.16
C ASP A 22 -14.70 -14.09 -0.50
N TRP A 23 -14.20 -14.32 -1.73
CA TRP A 23 -13.40 -13.35 -2.49
C TRP A 23 -14.21 -12.58 -3.54
N ALA A 24 -15.54 -12.78 -3.62
CA ALA A 24 -16.41 -12.16 -4.61
C ALA A 24 -16.26 -10.62 -4.72
N ALA A 25 -15.86 -9.95 -3.62
CA ALA A 25 -15.57 -8.52 -3.62
C ALA A 25 -14.44 -8.12 -4.58
N CYS A 26 -13.50 -9.02 -4.91
CA CYS A 26 -12.46 -8.78 -5.89
C CYS A 26 -13.03 -8.54 -7.30
N SER A 27 -14.17 -9.13 -7.63
CA SER A 27 -14.85 -8.97 -8.92
C SER A 27 -15.95 -7.90 -8.90
N PHE A 28 -16.72 -7.82 -7.81
CA PHE A 28 -17.94 -7.00 -7.77
C PHE A 28 -17.87 -5.80 -6.83
N GLY A 29 -16.81 -5.69 -6.03
CA GLY A 29 -16.63 -4.58 -5.10
C GLY A 29 -16.42 -3.26 -5.83
N ARG A 30 -17.05 -2.18 -5.33
CA ARG A 30 -16.96 -0.84 -5.95
C ARG A 30 -15.88 0.05 -5.34
N ARG A 31 -15.19 -0.41 -4.29
CA ARG A 31 -14.12 0.33 -3.59
C ARG A 31 -12.81 -0.46 -3.57
N GLN A 32 -12.49 -1.13 -4.66
CA GLN A 32 -11.26 -1.92 -4.80
C GLN A 32 -10.04 -1.00 -4.97
N SER A 33 -8.88 -1.53 -4.57
CA SER A 33 -7.54 -0.93 -4.73
C SER A 33 -6.63 -1.92 -5.45
N PRO A 34 -5.51 -1.47 -6.06
CA PRO A 34 -5.01 -0.09 -6.13
C PRO A 34 -5.80 0.81 -7.10
N ILE A 35 -5.61 2.14 -7.00
CA ILE A 35 -6.16 3.11 -7.98
C ILE A 35 -5.07 4.02 -8.54
N HIS A 36 -5.47 4.78 -9.56
CA HIS A 36 -4.66 5.84 -10.14
C HIS A 36 -4.86 7.12 -9.36
N LEU A 37 -3.76 7.81 -9.08
CA LEU A 37 -3.72 9.12 -8.45
C LEU A 37 -3.19 10.13 -9.46
N SER A 38 -3.75 11.34 -9.47
CA SER A 38 -3.30 12.42 -10.35
C SER A 38 -2.46 13.43 -9.59
N ALA A 39 -1.24 13.71 -10.05
CA ALA A 39 -0.41 14.74 -9.41
C ALA A 39 -1.02 16.13 -9.56
N ALA A 40 -1.65 16.41 -10.71
CA ALA A 40 -2.38 17.65 -10.93
C ALA A 40 -3.57 17.80 -9.96
N ALA A 41 -4.31 16.73 -9.67
CA ALA A 41 -5.39 16.77 -8.68
C ALA A 41 -4.88 17.01 -7.26
N ILE A 42 -3.73 16.42 -6.90
CA ILE A 42 -3.06 16.64 -5.60
C ILE A 42 -2.59 18.09 -5.47
N ALA A 43 -2.04 18.69 -6.52
CA ALA A 43 -1.52 20.06 -6.47
C ALA A 43 -2.60 21.14 -6.62
N GLY A 44 -3.59 20.89 -7.49
CA GLY A 44 -4.55 21.87 -7.98
C GLY A 44 -5.93 21.86 -7.32
N GLY A 45 -6.14 21.09 -6.25
CA GLY A 45 -7.41 21.06 -5.52
C GLY A 45 -8.49 20.16 -6.14
N GLY A 46 -8.10 19.19 -6.98
CA GLY A 46 -9.01 18.15 -7.47
C GLY A 46 -9.37 17.10 -6.41
N TYR A 47 -8.65 17.11 -5.28
CA TYR A 47 -8.86 16.26 -4.11
C TYR A 47 -9.20 17.10 -2.88
N GLU A 48 -9.85 16.48 -1.88
CA GLU A 48 -10.21 17.17 -0.65
C GLU A 48 -8.95 17.40 0.21
N HIS A 49 -8.63 18.65 0.54
CA HIS A 49 -7.42 18.96 1.31
C HIS A 49 -7.71 19.08 2.81
N HIS A 50 -7.24 18.09 3.56
CA HIS A 50 -7.40 18.00 5.01
C HIS A 50 -6.27 18.76 5.73
N ARG A 51 -6.47 20.07 5.92
CA ARG A 51 -5.47 20.98 6.54
C ARG A 51 -5.76 21.36 7.99
N ARG A 52 -6.89 20.93 8.55
CA ARG A 52 -7.30 21.28 9.92
C ARG A 52 -6.69 20.31 10.93
N PRO A 53 -6.39 20.75 12.17
CA PRO A 53 -5.79 19.90 13.20
C PRO A 53 -6.51 18.56 13.47
N GLY A 54 -7.84 18.54 13.37
CA GLY A 54 -8.64 17.32 13.54
C GLY A 54 -8.57 16.31 12.39
N HIS A 55 -7.95 16.66 11.27
CA HIS A 55 -7.80 15.81 10.08
C HIS A 55 -6.33 15.58 9.72
N LEU A 56 -5.44 15.64 10.73
CA LEU A 56 -4.02 15.42 10.51
C LEU A 56 -3.70 13.92 10.45
N LEU A 57 -2.76 13.57 9.58
CA LEU A 57 -2.08 12.29 9.66
C LEU A 57 -0.96 12.42 10.68
N ILE A 58 -1.12 11.78 11.85
CA ILE A 58 -0.05 11.69 12.85
C ILE A 58 0.60 10.32 12.72
N ARG A 59 1.93 10.30 12.60
CA ARG A 59 2.72 9.06 12.53
C ARG A 59 3.66 9.01 13.71
N SER A 60 3.58 7.95 14.50
CA SER A 60 4.48 7.72 15.62
C SER A 60 4.90 6.26 15.60
N TYR A 61 6.06 5.99 15.01
CA TYR A 61 6.63 4.64 14.96
C TYR A 61 7.83 4.55 15.90
N ARG A 62 8.05 3.34 16.42
CA ARG A 62 9.19 3.06 17.30
C ARG A 62 9.75 1.66 17.02
N PRO A 63 11.03 1.41 17.33
CA PRO A 63 11.58 0.07 17.24
C PRO A 63 10.78 -0.92 18.09
N ALA A 64 10.52 -2.11 17.53
CA ALA A 64 9.81 -3.18 18.21
C ALA A 64 10.32 -4.54 17.73
N ALA A 65 10.09 -5.58 18.53
CA ALA A 65 10.34 -6.96 18.12
C ALA A 65 9.49 -7.30 16.89
N ALA A 66 10.12 -7.91 15.89
CA ALA A 66 9.49 -8.24 14.63
C ALA A 66 10.11 -9.47 13.99
N SER A 67 9.31 -10.16 13.17
CA SER A 67 9.69 -11.35 12.43
C SER A 67 9.60 -11.09 10.92
N LEU A 68 10.61 -11.52 10.16
CA LEU A 68 10.55 -11.54 8.69
C LEU A 68 9.92 -12.86 8.23
N VAL A 69 8.84 -12.78 7.45
CA VAL A 69 8.01 -13.91 7.04
C VAL A 69 7.86 -13.91 5.53
N ASN A 70 8.23 -15.01 4.89
CA ASN A 70 7.92 -15.25 3.49
C ASN A 70 6.55 -15.94 3.40
N ARG A 71 5.55 -15.28 2.79
CA ARG A 71 4.20 -15.83 2.62
C ARG A 71 3.98 -16.49 1.26
N GLY A 72 5.05 -16.66 0.49
CA GLY A 72 5.04 -17.15 -0.88
C GLY A 72 4.66 -16.08 -1.91
N HIS A 73 3.72 -15.18 -1.60
CA HIS A 73 3.30 -14.09 -2.49
C HIS A 73 3.96 -12.73 -2.21
N ASP A 74 4.52 -12.57 -1.02
CA ASP A 74 5.32 -11.41 -0.62
C ASP A 74 6.25 -11.75 0.54
N ILE A 75 7.15 -10.82 0.81
CA ILE A 75 7.93 -10.77 2.04
C ILE A 75 7.25 -9.79 2.99
N MET A 76 6.95 -10.26 4.19
CA MET A 76 6.21 -9.55 5.21
C MET A 76 7.03 -9.41 6.48
N VAL A 77 7.03 -8.23 7.09
CA VAL A 77 7.50 -8.02 8.47
C VAL A 77 6.27 -8.02 9.37
N ARG A 78 6.23 -8.95 10.33
CA ARG A 78 5.20 -8.98 11.39
C ARG A 78 5.76 -8.34 12.64
N PHE A 79 5.04 -7.39 13.24
CA PHE A 79 5.41 -6.83 14.54
C PHE A 79 4.75 -7.62 15.67
N ASP A 80 5.57 -8.15 16.56
CA ASP A 80 5.14 -8.91 17.73
C ASP A 80 5.14 -8.01 19.01
N GLY A 81 5.82 -6.85 18.95
CA GLY A 81 5.76 -5.79 19.95
C GLY A 81 5.06 -4.51 19.46
N ASP A 82 4.96 -3.51 20.33
CA ASP A 82 4.34 -2.22 19.99
C ASP A 82 5.29 -1.35 19.15
N ALA A 83 5.07 -1.38 17.84
CA ALA A 83 5.79 -0.60 16.84
C ALA A 83 5.25 0.83 16.65
N GLY A 84 4.28 1.25 17.48
CA GLY A 84 3.52 2.47 17.31
C GLY A 84 2.49 2.35 16.20
N GLY A 85 2.16 3.46 15.53
CA GLY A 85 1.11 3.48 14.54
C GLY A 85 0.81 4.86 13.95
N VAL A 86 -0.43 4.99 13.49
CA VAL A 86 -0.95 6.22 12.89
C VAL A 86 -2.24 6.67 13.55
N VAL A 87 -2.50 7.97 13.55
CA VAL A 87 -3.82 8.54 13.82
C VAL A 87 -4.33 9.20 12.55
N VAL A 88 -5.55 8.86 12.15
CA VAL A 88 -6.23 9.41 10.97
C VAL A 88 -7.61 9.87 11.41
N ASP A 89 -7.90 11.16 11.21
CA ASP A 89 -9.19 11.78 11.59
C ASP A 89 -9.57 11.50 13.07
N GLY A 90 -8.58 11.50 13.96
CA GLY A 90 -8.75 11.26 15.39
C GLY A 90 -8.84 9.78 15.80
N GLU A 91 -8.89 8.85 14.86
CA GLU A 91 -8.89 7.40 15.15
C GLU A 91 -7.47 6.83 15.10
N ALA A 92 -7.08 6.08 16.13
CA ALA A 92 -5.76 5.47 16.25
C ALA A 92 -5.72 4.06 15.64
N TYR A 93 -4.64 3.76 14.92
CA TYR A 93 -4.39 2.47 14.29
C TYR A 93 -2.97 1.99 14.59
N THR A 94 -2.84 0.84 15.24
CA THR A 94 -1.57 0.23 15.61
C THR A 94 -0.96 -0.49 14.41
N LEU A 95 0.34 -0.30 14.15
CA LEU A 95 1.08 -0.99 13.08
C LEU A 95 1.19 -2.48 13.40
N ARG A 96 0.73 -3.34 12.48
CA ARG A 96 0.73 -4.81 12.66
C ARG A 96 1.71 -5.51 11.73
N GLN A 97 1.79 -5.07 10.48
CA GLN A 97 2.70 -5.65 9.50
C GLN A 97 3.12 -4.66 8.42
N MET A 98 4.19 -5.02 7.72
CA MET A 98 4.62 -4.37 6.48
C MET A 98 4.87 -5.42 5.41
N HIS A 99 4.58 -5.12 4.15
CA HIS A 99 4.99 -5.97 3.03
C HIS A 99 5.24 -5.12 1.78
N TRP A 100 5.87 -5.73 0.78
CA TRP A 100 6.27 -5.03 -0.43
C TRP A 100 5.65 -5.66 -1.69
N HIS A 101 5.32 -4.78 -2.63
CA HIS A 101 4.96 -5.11 -4.00
C HIS A 101 6.00 -4.58 -4.97
N SER A 102 6.43 -5.39 -5.94
CA SER A 102 7.24 -4.93 -7.07
C SER A 102 6.64 -5.40 -8.40
N PRO A 103 6.27 -4.49 -9.33
CA PRO A 103 6.32 -3.03 -9.22
C PRO A 103 5.30 -2.49 -8.19
N SER A 104 5.17 -1.17 -8.04
CA SER A 104 4.11 -0.57 -7.24
C SER A 104 2.73 -1.01 -7.71
N GLU A 105 1.79 -1.10 -6.78
CA GLU A 105 0.38 -1.35 -7.03
C GLU A 105 -0.33 -0.07 -7.49
N HIS A 106 -0.23 1.00 -6.69
CA HIS A 106 -0.72 2.33 -7.06
C HIS A 106 0.14 2.95 -8.16
N ALA A 107 -0.47 3.85 -8.91
CA ALA A 107 0.22 4.62 -9.94
C ALA A 107 -0.10 6.11 -9.78
N VAL A 108 0.88 6.96 -10.07
CA VAL A 108 0.71 8.42 -10.15
C VAL A 108 0.87 8.84 -11.59
N ASP A 109 -0.12 9.52 -12.16
CA ASP A 109 -0.15 9.93 -13.58
C ASP A 109 0.19 8.79 -14.56
N GLY A 110 -0.23 7.56 -14.20
CA GLY A 110 -0.08 6.36 -15.03
C GLY A 110 1.27 5.66 -14.83
N ARG A 111 2.21 6.28 -14.12
CA ARG A 111 3.49 5.70 -13.76
C ARG A 111 3.36 4.79 -12.54
N ARG A 112 3.77 3.52 -12.71
CA ARG A 112 4.11 2.64 -11.59
C ARG A 112 5.58 2.80 -11.23
N TYR A 113 5.86 2.74 -9.95
CA TYR A 113 7.18 2.82 -9.34
C TYR A 113 7.78 1.42 -9.21
N ASP A 114 9.07 1.34 -8.93
CA ASP A 114 9.79 0.06 -8.89
C ASP A 114 9.40 -0.82 -7.70
N LEU A 115 8.94 -0.20 -6.61
CA LEU A 115 8.52 -0.85 -5.38
C LEU A 115 7.45 -0.03 -4.65
N GLU A 116 6.54 -0.70 -3.96
CA GLU A 116 5.60 -0.10 -3.02
C GLU A 116 5.61 -0.88 -1.71
N LEU A 117 5.84 -0.19 -0.60
CA LEU A 117 5.68 -0.72 0.75
C LEU A 117 4.25 -0.45 1.21
N HIS A 118 3.57 -1.46 1.72
CA HIS A 118 2.32 -1.31 2.47
C HIS A 118 2.58 -1.54 3.94
N MET A 119 2.29 -0.53 4.77
CA MET A 119 2.27 -0.63 6.22
C MET A 119 0.81 -0.79 6.67
N LEU A 120 0.43 -1.99 7.12
CA LEU A 120 -0.93 -2.30 7.56
C LEU A 120 -1.08 -2.01 9.05
N HIS A 121 -2.06 -1.16 9.36
CA HIS A 121 -2.46 -0.80 10.70
C HIS A 121 -3.87 -1.28 10.98
N GLN A 122 -4.16 -1.54 12.25
CA GLN A 122 -5.47 -2.01 12.70
C GLN A 122 -5.87 -1.22 13.94
N SER A 123 -7.10 -0.69 13.94
CA SER A 123 -7.68 -0.03 15.10
C SER A 123 -7.98 -1.07 16.17
N GLU A 124 -7.67 -0.77 17.43
CA GLU A 124 -8.08 -1.63 18.56
C GLU A 124 -9.54 -1.39 18.95
N ASP A 125 -10.09 -0.23 18.55
CA ASP A 125 -11.50 0.08 18.68
C ASP A 125 -12.36 -0.76 17.72
N HIS A 126 -13.67 -0.72 17.92
CA HIS A 126 -14.66 -1.41 17.07
C HIS A 126 -14.37 -2.92 16.87
N GLY A 127 -13.74 -3.55 17.86
CA GLY A 127 -13.41 -4.97 17.86
C GLY A 127 -12.36 -5.38 16.82
N GLY A 128 -11.43 -4.49 16.46
CA GLY A 128 -10.34 -4.84 15.55
C GLY A 128 -10.72 -4.92 14.08
N ARG A 129 -11.86 -4.36 13.67
CA ARG A 129 -12.41 -4.56 12.31
C ARG A 129 -12.09 -3.44 11.33
N ARG A 130 -11.37 -2.41 11.78
CA ARG A 130 -10.97 -1.27 10.95
C ARG A 130 -9.47 -1.30 10.69
N TYR A 131 -9.11 -0.98 9.45
CA TYR A 131 -7.74 -1.04 8.96
C TYR A 131 -7.38 0.28 8.27
N ALA A 132 -6.11 0.67 8.41
CA ALA A 132 -5.50 1.76 7.66
C ALA A 132 -4.20 1.26 7.04
N VAL A 133 -4.00 1.50 5.73
CA VAL A 133 -2.77 1.12 5.03
C VAL A 133 -2.04 2.39 4.60
N VAL A 134 -0.80 2.54 5.05
CA VAL A 134 0.10 3.58 4.54
C VAL A 134 0.96 2.96 3.44
N ALA A 135 0.78 3.45 2.21
CA ALA A 135 1.59 3.06 1.06
C ALA A 135 2.77 4.02 0.86
N GLN A 136 3.97 3.49 0.61
CA GLN A 136 5.16 4.27 0.30
C GLN A 136 5.77 3.78 -1.02
N LEU A 137 5.89 4.69 -1.99
CA LEU A 137 6.43 4.42 -3.33
C LEU A 137 7.96 4.58 -3.35
N PHE A 138 8.67 3.78 -4.14
CA PHE A 138 10.12 3.85 -4.32
C PHE A 138 10.55 3.75 -5.78
N ASP A 139 11.56 4.52 -6.16
CA ASP A 139 12.27 4.40 -7.44
C ASP A 139 13.67 3.78 -7.26
N ILE A 140 14.08 2.99 -8.25
CA ILE A 140 15.46 2.54 -8.43
C ILE A 140 16.27 3.70 -8.98
N GLY A 141 17.19 4.24 -8.18
CA GLY A 141 18.14 5.22 -8.69
C GLY A 141 18.81 6.09 -7.63
N HIS A 142 19.76 6.92 -8.11
CA HIS A 142 20.54 7.84 -7.29
C HIS A 142 20.01 9.29 -7.31
N ARG A 143 18.99 9.60 -8.13
CA ARG A 143 18.41 10.96 -8.26
C ARG A 143 17.05 11.04 -7.55
N ARG A 144 16.79 12.17 -6.88
CA ARG A 144 15.47 12.48 -6.29
C ARG A 144 14.53 12.84 -7.44
N ASP A 145 13.32 12.31 -7.44
CA ASP A 145 12.23 12.84 -8.24
C ASP A 145 11.81 14.17 -7.59
N ALA A 146 12.06 15.30 -8.28
CA ALA A 146 11.79 16.63 -7.74
C ALA A 146 10.29 16.97 -7.71
N THR A 147 9.43 16.13 -8.30
CA THR A 147 7.98 16.33 -8.36
C THR A 147 7.27 15.66 -7.18
N LEU A 148 7.91 14.69 -6.53
CA LEU A 148 7.37 13.97 -5.37
C LEU A 148 8.45 13.77 -4.29
N ASP A 149 8.58 14.75 -3.39
CA ASP A 149 9.51 14.68 -2.24
C ASP A 149 9.30 13.46 -1.33
N MET A 150 8.16 12.78 -1.48
CA MET A 150 7.79 11.58 -0.71
C MET A 150 8.32 10.27 -1.31
N VAL A 151 8.79 10.22 -2.56
CA VAL A 151 9.31 8.97 -3.15
C VAL A 151 10.68 8.63 -2.56
N ARG A 152 10.82 7.41 -2.05
CA ARG A 152 12.07 6.92 -1.45
C ARG A 152 12.92 6.19 -2.49
N ARG A 153 14.22 6.03 -2.21
CA ARG A 153 15.14 5.32 -3.10
C ARG A 153 15.33 3.88 -2.63
N VAL A 154 15.47 2.97 -3.58
CA VAL A 154 15.85 1.57 -3.35
C VAL A 154 16.90 1.14 -4.37
N SER A 155 17.78 0.21 -4.03
CA SER A 155 18.74 -0.33 -5.00
C SER A 155 18.08 -1.39 -5.89
N ARG A 156 18.57 -1.54 -7.13
CA ARG A 156 18.11 -2.61 -8.04
C ARG A 156 18.28 -3.99 -7.41
N GLN A 157 19.39 -4.21 -6.71
CA GLN A 157 19.69 -5.47 -6.02
C GLN A 157 18.68 -5.76 -4.90
N GLN A 158 18.29 -4.75 -4.11
CA GLN A 158 17.27 -4.93 -3.07
C GLN A 158 15.91 -5.32 -3.66
N VAL A 159 15.52 -4.71 -4.79
CA VAL A 159 14.28 -5.08 -5.49
C VAL A 159 14.35 -6.50 -6.02
N GLU A 160 15.49 -6.91 -6.60
CA GLU A 160 15.64 -8.25 -7.14
C GLU A 160 15.59 -9.33 -6.04
N LEU A 161 16.26 -9.10 -4.90
CA LEU A 161 16.19 -10.01 -3.76
C LEU A 161 14.74 -10.24 -3.27
N LEU A 162 13.89 -9.21 -3.29
CA LEU A 162 12.48 -9.36 -2.94
C LEU A 162 11.72 -10.20 -3.97
N ARG A 163 12.04 -10.08 -5.27
CA ARG A 163 11.41 -10.85 -6.35
C ARG A 163 11.85 -12.30 -6.36
N GLU A 164 13.11 -12.57 -6.04
CA GLU A 164 13.67 -13.93 -5.97
C GLU A 164 13.16 -14.69 -4.74
N ALA A 165 12.86 -13.99 -3.64
CA ALA A 165 12.41 -14.63 -2.42
C ALA A 165 10.96 -15.14 -2.50
N VAL A 166 10.14 -14.65 -3.42
CA VAL A 166 8.73 -15.08 -3.56
C VAL A 166 8.57 -16.19 -4.60
N HIS A 167 7.42 -16.88 -4.60
CA HIS A 167 7.14 -17.92 -5.59
C HIS A 167 7.09 -17.35 -7.02
N ASP A 168 7.32 -18.19 -8.03
CA ASP A 168 7.40 -17.75 -9.42
C ASP A 168 6.13 -17.06 -9.95
N GLY A 169 4.95 -17.39 -9.41
CA GLY A 169 3.68 -16.73 -9.72
C GLY A 169 3.55 -15.32 -9.13
N ALA A 170 4.48 -14.91 -8.27
CA ALA A 170 4.47 -13.67 -7.50
C ALA A 170 5.71 -12.79 -7.73
N ARG A 171 6.64 -13.14 -8.64
CA ARG A 171 7.81 -12.27 -8.94
C ARG A 171 7.42 -10.84 -9.35
N ARG A 172 6.22 -10.67 -9.90
CA ARG A 172 5.58 -9.37 -10.15
C ARG A 172 4.27 -9.28 -9.37
N ASN A 173 4.34 -9.27 -8.04
CA ASN A 173 3.21 -9.37 -7.12
C ASN A 173 2.36 -8.10 -7.00
N ALA A 174 2.12 -7.37 -8.09
CA ALA A 174 1.33 -6.14 -8.07
C ALA A 174 -0.03 -6.37 -8.74
N ARG A 175 -1.13 -6.14 -8.01
CA ARG A 175 -2.47 -6.21 -8.58
C ARG A 175 -2.66 -5.13 -9.65
N PRO A 176 -3.41 -5.43 -10.72
CA PRO A 176 -3.85 -4.42 -11.69
C PRO A 176 -4.66 -3.28 -11.04
N MET A 177 -4.61 -2.11 -11.68
CA MET A 177 -5.38 -0.93 -11.30
C MET A 177 -6.88 -1.21 -11.32
N GLN A 178 -7.58 -0.67 -10.33
CA GLN A 178 -9.03 -0.76 -10.17
C GLN A 178 -9.66 0.60 -10.48
N ALA A 179 -10.94 0.59 -10.88
CA ALA A 179 -11.69 1.81 -11.13
C ALA A 179 -11.91 2.58 -9.81
N ALA A 180 -11.71 3.90 -9.85
CA ALA A 180 -11.94 4.75 -8.68
C ALA A 180 -13.44 4.90 -8.32
N ASN A 181 -14.34 4.63 -9.28
CA ASN A 181 -15.81 4.62 -9.09
C ASN A 181 -16.37 5.87 -8.39
N GLY A 182 -15.79 7.04 -8.66
CA GLY A 182 -16.21 8.32 -8.06
C GLY A 182 -15.91 8.45 -6.56
N ARG A 183 -15.08 7.58 -5.98
CA ARG A 183 -14.69 7.68 -4.57
C ARG A 183 -13.92 8.99 -4.32
N GLY A 184 -14.25 9.68 -3.23
CA GLY A 184 -13.46 10.82 -2.77
C GLY A 184 -12.03 10.41 -2.45
N VAL A 185 -11.08 11.27 -2.79
CA VAL A 185 -9.67 11.15 -2.43
C VAL A 185 -9.29 12.39 -1.65
N GLY A 186 -8.74 12.19 -0.45
CA GLY A 186 -8.27 13.25 0.42
C GLY A 186 -6.74 13.38 0.41
N VAL A 187 -6.24 14.61 0.47
CA VAL A 187 -4.83 14.94 0.66
C VAL A 187 -4.64 15.35 2.12
N TYR A 188 -3.91 14.52 2.85
CA TYR A 188 -3.58 14.72 4.26
C TYR A 188 -2.18 15.29 4.40
N TYR A 189 -2.00 16.18 5.38
CA TYR A 189 -0.72 16.79 5.73
C TYR A 189 -0.26 16.28 7.11
N CYS A 190 1.05 16.10 7.28
CA CYS A 190 1.63 15.68 8.56
C CYS A 190 1.88 16.89 9.47
N TRP A 191 1.80 16.68 10.80
CA TRP A 191 2.03 17.73 11.81
C TRP A 191 3.08 17.31 12.87
N PRO A 192 3.97 18.22 13.34
CA PRO A 192 4.36 19.47 12.66
C PRO A 192 4.98 19.10 11.31
N ASN A 193 5.11 20.05 10.38
CA ASN A 193 5.85 19.79 9.14
C ASN A 193 7.22 19.21 9.52
N ALA A 194 7.39 17.89 9.34
CA ALA A 194 8.62 17.17 9.68
C ALA A 194 9.68 17.44 8.61
#